data_AF-A0A1V4RK06-F1
#
_entry.id   AF-A0A1V4RK06-F1
#
_cell.length_a   1.000
_cell.length_b   1.000
_cell.length_c   1.000
_cell.angle_alpha   90.00
_cell.angle_beta   90.00
_cell.angle_gamma   90.00
#
_symmetry.space_group_name_H-M   'P 1'
#
loop_
_entity.id
_entity.type
_entity.pdbx_description
1 polymer ?
#
loop_
_entity_poly.entity_id
_entity_poly.type
_entity_poly.pdbx_seq_one_letter_code
_entity_poly.pdbx_strand_id
1 'polypeptide(L)'
;MADQEALLEEINQYKREKESVRKILGQIGGAGDARKEKITGIAFASLVILLFSFDFMRHALHLNIDFIPEMFSVEIAVLLVSIKILWMVHRQQKVEHFQFWILNTIEYQMNSTAVKIRRIEKTLEEFTNQNPPEK
;
A
#
# COMPACT_ATOMS: atom_id res chain seq x y z
N MET A 1 -25.39 26.57 26.52
CA MET A 1 -26.04 25.54 25.68
C MET A 1 -25.54 25.60 24.24
N ALA A 2 -25.52 26.78 23.57
CA ALA A 2 -24.96 26.93 22.22
C ALA A 2 -23.49 26.48 22.05
N ASP A 3 -22.65 26.69 23.06
CA ASP A 3 -21.22 26.34 23.01
C ASP A 3 -20.96 24.81 23.05
N GLN A 4 -21.82 24.06 23.74
CA GLN A 4 -21.74 22.59 23.77
C GLN A 4 -22.18 21.97 22.45
N GLU A 5 -23.18 22.56 21.80
CA GLU A 5 -23.65 22.12 20.48
C GLU A 5 -22.59 22.38 19.40
N ALA A 6 -21.93 23.54 19.43
CA ALA A 6 -20.83 23.86 18.53
C ALA A 6 -19.65 22.89 18.67
N LEU A 7 -19.24 22.58 19.91
CA LEU A 7 -18.16 21.60 20.17
C LEU A 7 -18.53 20.18 19.71
N LEU A 8 -19.79 19.77 19.90
CA LEU A 8 -20.28 18.47 19.42
C LEU A 8 -20.27 18.39 17.89
N GLU A 9 -20.62 19.48 17.22
CA GLU A 9 -20.59 19.56 15.77
C GLU A 9 -19.17 19.47 15.21
N GLU A 10 -18.23 20.18 15.84
CA GLU A 10 -16.80 20.15 15.50
C GLU A 10 -16.18 18.75 15.70
N ILE A 11 -16.51 18.08 16.80
CA ILE A 11 -16.09 16.69 17.06
C ILE A 11 -16.64 15.73 16.00
N ASN A 12 -17.91 15.90 15.60
CA ASN A 12 -18.52 15.06 14.58
C ASN A 12 -17.92 15.33 13.19
N GLN A 13 -17.53 16.57 12.90
CA GLN A 13 -16.82 16.93 11.68
C GLN A 13 -15.43 16.28 11.65
N TYR A 14 -14.68 16.36 12.75
CA TYR A 14 -13.38 15.69 12.88
C TYR A 14 -13.47 14.16 12.69
N LYS A 15 -14.48 13.50 13.27
CA LYS A 15 -14.69 12.06 13.07
C LYS A 15 -14.93 11.71 11.59
N ARG A 16 -15.75 12.51 10.89
CA ARG A 16 -16.05 12.31 9.47
C ARG A 16 -14.82 12.49 8.58
N GLU A 17 -14.02 13.51 8.85
CA GLU A 17 -12.75 13.71 8.14
C GLU A 17 -11.80 12.55 8.39
N LYS A 18 -11.66 12.11 9.65
CA LYS A 18 -10.83 10.97 10.01
C LYS A 18 -11.25 9.67 9.29
N GLU A 19 -12.55 9.39 9.22
CA GLU A 19 -13.06 8.21 8.50
C GLU A 19 -12.83 8.31 6.98
N SER A 20 -12.99 9.51 6.41
CA SER A 20 -12.73 9.75 4.99
C SER A 20 -11.26 9.52 4.65
N VAL A 21 -10.35 10.04 5.47
CA VAL A 21 -8.90 9.80 5.37
C VAL A 21 -8.61 8.30 5.48
N ARG A 22 -9.19 7.61 6.47
CA ARG A 22 -9.02 6.15 6.62
C ARG A 22 -9.50 5.38 5.40
N LYS A 23 -10.62 5.77 4.79
CA LYS A 23 -11.17 5.11 3.60
C LYS A 23 -10.26 5.30 2.39
N ILE A 24 -9.75 6.51 2.19
CA ILE A 24 -8.77 6.82 1.14
C ILE A 24 -7.48 6.00 1.36
N LEU A 25 -6.95 5.99 2.58
CA LEU A 25 -5.80 5.15 2.95
C LEU A 25 -6.06 3.66 2.70
N GLY A 26 -7.23 3.15 3.05
CA GLY A 26 -7.61 1.75 2.82
C GLY A 26 -7.75 1.41 1.34
N GLN A 27 -8.27 2.33 0.52
CA GLN A 27 -8.35 2.18 -0.93
C GLN A 27 -6.96 2.15 -1.57
N ILE A 28 -6.05 2.99 -1.09
CA ILE A 28 -4.67 3.04 -1.60
C ILE A 28 -3.83 1.86 -1.10
N GLY A 29 -4.03 1.42 0.14
CA GLY A 29 -3.37 0.25 0.73
C GLY A 29 -3.93 -1.11 0.29
N GLY A 30 -4.84 -1.15 -0.69
CA GLY A 30 -5.28 -2.41 -1.30
C GLY A 30 -6.42 -3.14 -0.59
N ALA A 31 -7.14 -2.52 0.36
CA ALA A 31 -8.26 -3.18 1.06
C ALA A 31 -9.40 -3.61 0.10
N GLY A 32 -9.63 -2.85 -0.98
CA GLY A 32 -10.59 -3.22 -2.03
C GLY A 32 -10.06 -4.24 -3.03
N ASP A 33 -8.74 -4.43 -3.09
CA ASP A 33 -8.07 -5.21 -4.13
C ASP A 33 -7.55 -6.57 -3.60
N ALA A 34 -7.45 -6.76 -2.27
CA ALA A 34 -6.97 -7.98 -1.65
C ALA A 34 -7.78 -9.24 -2.08
N ARG A 35 -9.12 -9.12 -2.19
CA ARG A 35 -9.95 -10.24 -2.65
C ARG A 35 -9.71 -10.57 -4.13
N LYS A 36 -9.58 -9.55 -4.97
CA LYS A 36 -9.28 -9.72 -6.40
C LYS A 36 -7.89 -10.32 -6.60
N GLU A 37 -6.90 -9.85 -5.83
CA GLU A 37 -5.54 -10.37 -5.84
C GLU A 37 -5.50 -11.85 -5.48
N LYS A 38 -6.25 -12.25 -4.45
CA LYS A 38 -6.38 -13.66 -4.04
C LYS A 38 -7.05 -14.50 -5.13
N ILE A 39 -8.13 -14.00 -5.74
CA ILE A 39 -8.82 -14.70 -6.84
C ILE A 39 -7.90 -14.84 -8.04
N THR A 40 -7.24 -13.77 -8.49
CA THR A 40 -6.32 -13.82 -9.62
C THR A 40 -5.11 -14.72 -9.32
N GLY A 41 -4.59 -14.71 -8.10
CA GLY A 41 -3.53 -15.62 -7.67
C GLY A 41 -3.94 -17.10 -7.80
N ILE A 42 -5.12 -17.45 -7.29
CA ILE A 42 -5.67 -18.81 -7.40
C ILE A 42 -5.91 -19.19 -8.86
N ALA A 43 -6.46 -18.27 -9.67
CA ALA A 43 -6.70 -18.51 -11.10
C ALA A 43 -5.39 -18.83 -11.85
N PHE A 44 -4.35 -18.01 -11.68
CA PHE A 44 -3.04 -18.26 -12.29
C PHE A 44 -2.40 -19.57 -11.80
N ALA A 45 -2.46 -19.85 -10.50
CA ALA A 45 -1.95 -21.11 -9.95
C ALA A 45 -2.68 -22.32 -10.54
N SER A 46 -4.02 -22.27 -10.63
CA SER A 46 -4.83 -23.33 -11.22
C SER A 46 -4.49 -23.56 -12.70
N LEU A 47 -4.26 -22.48 -13.46
CA LEU A 47 -3.89 -22.56 -14.88
C LEU A 47 -2.54 -23.24 -15.07
N VAL A 48 -1.54 -22.88 -14.26
CA VAL A 48 -0.21 -23.51 -14.30
C VAL A 48 -0.30 -24.99 -13.93
N ILE A 49 -1.04 -25.33 -12.86
CA ILE A 49 -1.23 -26.73 -12.46
C ILE A 49 -1.93 -27.53 -13.56
N LEU A 50 -2.92 -26.95 -14.23
CA LEU A 50 -3.60 -27.60 -15.35
C LEU A 50 -2.67 -27.84 -16.54
N LEU A 51 -1.85 -26.86 -16.91
CA LEU A 51 -0.85 -27.01 -17.98
C LEU A 51 0.15 -28.14 -17.67
N PHE A 52 0.67 -28.17 -16.45
CA PHE A 52 1.57 -29.24 -16.00
C PHE A 52 0.88 -30.61 -15.93
N SER A 53 -0.35 -30.66 -15.43
CA SER A 53 -1.12 -31.92 -15.33
C SER A 53 -1.47 -32.45 -16.72
N PHE A 54 -1.81 -31.56 -17.66
CA PHE A 54 -2.08 -31.93 -19.05
C PHE A 54 -0.83 -32.48 -19.74
N ASP A 55 0.31 -31.82 -19.55
CA ASP A 55 1.61 -32.26 -20.08
C ASP A 55 1.99 -33.64 -19.52
N PHE A 56 1.90 -33.80 -18.20
CA PHE A 56 2.16 -35.07 -17.52
C PHE A 56 1.22 -36.18 -17.99
N MET A 57 -0.07 -35.90 -18.15
CA MET A 57 -1.06 -36.89 -18.59
C MET A 57 -0.84 -37.30 -20.04
N ARG A 58 -0.47 -36.35 -20.92
CA ARG A 58 -0.10 -36.63 -22.31
C ARG A 58 1.11 -37.56 -22.39
N HIS A 59 2.15 -37.27 -21.61
CA HIS A 59 3.35 -38.10 -21.54
C HIS A 59 3.04 -39.49 -20.95
N ALA A 60 2.28 -39.57 -19.86
CA ALA A 60 1.93 -40.84 -19.21
C ALA A 60 1.03 -41.74 -20.07
N LEU A 61 0.09 -41.18 -20.83
CA LEU A 61 -0.82 -41.93 -21.70
C LEU A 61 -0.24 -42.21 -23.10
N HIS A 62 1.00 -41.83 -23.38
CA HIS A 62 1.63 -41.93 -24.71
C HIS A 62 0.77 -41.33 -25.83
N LEU A 63 0.03 -40.26 -25.52
CA LEU A 63 -0.79 -39.53 -26.49
C LEU A 63 0.15 -38.64 -27.32
N ASN A 64 0.84 -39.25 -28.28
CA ASN A 64 1.65 -38.53 -29.25
C ASN A 64 0.75 -37.74 -30.20
N ILE A 65 0.51 -36.48 -29.82
CA ILE A 65 -0.03 -35.46 -30.71
C ILE A 65 1.17 -34.92 -31.50
N ASP A 66 1.37 -35.39 -32.73
CA ASP A 66 2.54 -35.02 -33.56
C ASP A 66 2.70 -33.50 -33.80
N PHE A 67 1.65 -32.71 -33.54
CA PHE A 67 1.61 -31.28 -33.81
C PHE A 67 2.18 -30.39 -32.68
N ILE A 68 2.36 -30.92 -31.46
CA ILE A 68 2.76 -30.09 -30.30
C ILE A 68 4.13 -30.57 -29.78
N PRO A 69 5.19 -29.75 -29.86
CA PRO A 69 6.51 -30.07 -29.32
C PRO A 69 6.48 -30.42 -27.82
N GLU A 70 7.37 -31.31 -27.37
CA GLU A 70 7.41 -31.79 -25.97
C GLU A 70 7.59 -30.67 -24.94
N MET A 71 8.31 -29.58 -25.27
CA MET A 71 8.60 -28.48 -24.34
C MET A 71 7.59 -27.33 -24.40
N PHE A 72 6.63 -27.36 -25.32
CA PHE A 72 5.73 -26.23 -25.58
C PHE A 72 4.89 -25.83 -24.36
N SER A 73 4.45 -26.81 -23.56
CA SER A 73 3.68 -26.55 -22.33
C SER A 73 4.50 -25.81 -21.28
N VAL A 74 5.77 -26.22 -21.11
CA VAL A 74 6.69 -25.61 -20.14
C VAL A 74 7.04 -24.18 -20.56
N GLU A 75 7.29 -23.93 -21.84
CA GLU A 75 7.55 -22.59 -22.36
C GLU A 75 6.39 -21.63 -22.09
N ILE A 76 5.15 -22.08 -22.35
CA ILE A 76 3.94 -21.31 -22.04
C ILE A 76 3.79 -21.07 -20.54
N ALA A 77 4.07 -22.08 -19.70
CA ALA A 77 4.00 -21.93 -18.25
C ALA A 77 5.00 -20.88 -17.74
N VAL A 78 6.24 -20.90 -18.23
CA VAL A 78 7.26 -19.90 -17.86
C VAL A 78 6.85 -18.50 -18.33
N LEU A 79 6.30 -18.37 -19.55
CA LEU A 79 5.79 -17.09 -20.06
C LEU A 79 4.65 -16.54 -19.19
N LEU A 80 3.71 -17.39 -18.81
CA LEU A 80 2.58 -17.03 -17.93
C LEU A 80 3.04 -16.52 -16.57
N VAL A 81 3.99 -17.21 -15.94
CA VAL A 81 4.55 -16.80 -14.64
C VAL A 81 5.30 -15.46 -14.78
N SER A 82 6.05 -15.28 -15.86
CA SER A 82 6.77 -14.03 -16.14
C SER A 82 5.83 -12.83 -16.27
N ILE A 83 4.74 -12.99 -17.03
CA ILE A 83 3.69 -11.96 -17.16
C ILE A 83 3.03 -11.69 -15.79
N LYS A 84 2.79 -12.73 -14.98
CA LYS A 84 2.19 -12.56 -13.64
C LYS A 84 3.07 -11.73 -12.71
N ILE A 85 4.39 -11.91 -12.79
CA ILE A 85 5.37 -11.13 -12.02
C ILE A 85 5.33 -9.67 -12.47
N LEU A 86 5.40 -9.40 -13.77
CA LEU A 86 5.29 -8.04 -14.30
C LEU A 86 4.00 -7.34 -13.86
N TRP A 87 2.89 -8.06 -13.89
CA TRP A 87 1.60 -7.55 -13.44
C TRP A 87 1.58 -7.24 -11.94
N MET A 88 2.20 -8.10 -11.12
CA MET A 88 2.34 -7.85 -9.68
C MET A 88 3.19 -6.61 -9.39
N VAL A 89 4.35 -6.48 -10.06
CA VAL A 89 5.25 -5.32 -9.90
C VAL A 89 4.54 -4.02 -10.29
N HIS A 90 3.85 -4.01 -11.43
CA HIS A 90 3.12 -2.82 -11.88
C HIS A 90 2.04 -2.39 -10.87
N ARG A 91 1.40 -3.36 -10.19
CA ARG A 91 0.37 -3.08 -9.19
C ARG A 91 0.93 -2.53 -7.88
N GLN A 92 2.13 -2.96 -7.47
CA GLN A 92 2.79 -2.51 -6.23
C GLN A 92 3.21 -1.03 -6.26
N GLN A 93 3.58 -0.49 -7.42
CA GLN A 93 4.10 0.88 -7.57
C GLN A 93 3.18 1.97 -6.99
N LYS A 94 1.86 1.78 -7.04
CA LYS A 94 0.90 2.77 -6.50
C LYS A 94 0.96 2.89 -4.98
N VAL A 95 1.13 1.76 -4.30
CA VAL A 95 1.20 1.71 -2.83
C VAL A 95 2.52 2.31 -2.36
N GLU A 96 3.61 1.97 -3.02
CA GLU A 96 4.95 2.48 -2.71
C GLU A 96 5.02 3.99 -2.86
N HIS A 97 4.48 4.54 -3.96
CA HIS A 97 4.43 5.99 -4.17
C HIS A 97 3.64 6.68 -3.05
N PHE A 98 2.51 6.10 -2.64
CA PHE A 98 1.72 6.67 -1.55
C PHE A 98 2.44 6.61 -0.20
N GLN A 99 3.08 5.48 0.13
CA GLN A 99 3.89 5.36 1.34
C GLN A 99 5.00 6.40 1.37
N PHE A 100 5.67 6.61 0.23
CA PHE A 100 6.68 7.66 0.06
C PHE A 100 6.12 9.06 0.34
N TRP A 101 4.96 9.41 -0.22
CA TRP A 101 4.32 10.71 0.02
C TRP A 101 3.94 10.94 1.47
N ILE A 102 3.41 9.92 2.16
CA ILE A 102 3.09 10.03 3.58
C ILE A 102 4.37 10.26 4.40
N LEU A 103 5.42 9.49 4.13
CA LEU A 103 6.68 9.61 4.85
C LEU A 103 7.27 11.02 4.69
N ASN A 104 7.32 11.53 3.46
CA ASN A 104 7.82 12.88 3.16
C ASN A 104 6.99 13.97 3.87
N THR A 105 5.67 13.80 3.93
CA THR A 105 4.79 14.75 4.62
C THR A 105 5.03 14.73 6.14
N ILE A 106 5.19 13.55 6.73
CA ILE A 106 5.51 13.40 8.16
C ILE A 106 6.89 13.99 8.47
N GLU A 107 7.89 13.72 7.62
CA GLU A 107 9.24 14.26 7.74
C GLU A 107 9.22 15.80 7.72
N TYR A 108 8.51 16.40 6.76
CA TYR A 108 8.34 17.85 6.69
C TYR A 108 7.68 18.43 7.96
N GLN A 109 6.60 17.81 8.42
CA GLN A 109 5.88 18.26 9.62
C GLN A 109 6.71 18.13 10.89
N MET A 110 7.47 17.04 11.01
CA MET A 110 8.38 16.82 12.13
C MET A 110 9.49 17.87 12.15
N ASN A 111 10.07 18.17 10.98
CA ASN A 111 11.09 19.20 10.85
C ASN A 111 10.54 20.61 11.17
N SER A 112 9.36 20.95 10.65
CA SER A 112 8.68 22.22 10.95
C SER A 112 8.42 22.37 12.45
N THR A 113 7.97 21.30 13.10
CA THR A 113 7.74 21.26 14.55
C THR A 113 9.04 21.45 15.32
N ALA A 114 10.12 20.77 14.94
CA ALA A 114 11.44 20.94 15.56
C ALA A 114 11.95 22.39 15.44
N VAL A 115 11.74 23.04 14.29
CA VAL A 115 12.09 24.46 14.09
C VAL A 115 11.26 25.38 14.99
N LYS A 116 9.95 25.11 15.16
CA LYS A 116 9.08 25.88 16.06
C LYS A 116 9.53 25.74 17.51
N ILE A 117 9.84 24.52 17.97
CA ILE A 117 10.35 24.25 19.32
C ILE A 117 11.64 25.04 19.57
N ARG A 118 12.61 24.99 18.66
CA ARG A 118 13.87 25.74 18.79
C ARG A 118 13.66 27.26 18.86
N ARG A 119 12.66 27.81 18.18
CA ARG A 119 12.33 29.25 18.29
C ARG A 119 11.75 29.57 19.66
N ILE A 120 10.85 28.72 20.16
CA ILE A 120 10.25 28.88 21.49
C ILE A 120 11.36 28.84 22.56
N GLU A 121 12.28 27.88 22.48
CA GLU A 121 13.43 27.77 23.39
C GLU A 121 14.27 29.05 23.38
N LYS A 122 14.64 29.56 22.20
CA LYS A 122 15.38 30.83 22.08
C LYS A 122 14.64 32.02 22.67
N THR A 123 13.36 32.18 22.35
CA THR A 123 12.55 33.29 22.89
C THR A 123 12.42 33.19 24.42
N LEU A 124 12.34 31.98 24.97
CA LEU A 124 12.30 31.77 26.41
C LEU A 124 13.65 32.07 27.07
N GLU A 125 14.77 31.71 26.45
CA GLU A 125 16.11 32.08 26.91
C GLU A 125 16.31 33.60 26.90
N GLU A 126 15.91 34.29 25.83
CA GLU A 126 15.95 35.74 25.72
C GLU A 126 15.08 36.42 26.79
N PHE A 127 13.86 35.91 27.02
CA PHE A 127 12.96 36.41 28.05
C PHE A 127 13.53 36.22 29.46
N THR A 128 14.11 35.05 29.74
CA THR A 128 14.75 34.72 31.02
C THR A 128 15.99 35.59 31.27
N ASN A 129 16.78 35.86 30.23
CA ASN A 129 17.94 36.75 30.32
C ASN A 129 17.54 38.21 30.56
N GLN A 130 16.38 38.65 30.04
CA GLN A 130 15.86 40.00 30.26
C GLN A 130 15.16 40.16 31.62
N ASN A 131 14.54 39.10 32.14
CA ASN A 131 13.85 39.06 33.43
C ASN A 131 14.42 37.91 34.28
N PRO A 132 15.62 38.09 34.85
CA PRO A 132 16.21 37.08 35.71
C PRO A 132 15.27 36.82 36.90
N PRO A 133 15.12 35.56 37.34
CA PRO A 133 14.23 35.23 38.44
C PRO A 133 14.63 36.04 39.68
N GLU A 134 13.68 36.78 40.26
CA GLU A 134 13.86 37.39 41.57
C GLU A 134 14.14 36.27 42.58
N LYS A 135 15.29 36.38 43.27
CA LYS A 135 15.78 35.38 44.23
C LYS A 135 14.88 35.27 45.46
#